data_AF-G2DE17-F1
#
_entry.id   AF-G2DE17-F1
#
_cell.length_a   1.000
_cell.length_b   1.000
_cell.length_c   1.000
_cell.angle_alpha   90.00
_cell.angle_beta   90.00
_cell.angle_gamma   90.00
#
_symmetry.space_group_name_H-M   'P 1'
#
loop_
_entity.id
_entity.type
_entity.pdbx_description
1 polymer ?
#
loop_
_entity_poly.entity_id
_entity_poly.type
_entity_poly.pdbx_seq_one_letter_code
_entity_poly.pdbx_strand_id
1 'polypeptide(L)'
;MKIRQALLGGITMKSSASQAVIRIALFCALLFTTIPATSIELADTLEFDGHYYYLWPEAGLTWAQAQAVAAQQRLELPDGRILPGHLVTISSQPEQDFISTTYMTRNWLKLWIGGFQYSFDIEPAGYWAWVTGEEMGDIYSQWSYTFLQPPEPGNNPNNPVGNEDVLRMLINWGSGTPPGTGNDLWHDFNHDENAGDSYGISVVEFDELGDNFLCFTRPPGVRVVSSSRWRSSATPEEGWTLSGFDDSAWSPARAPFPNPKPPTELIPGTTAQHMWHDPAGDSNGISGDETVYLRYTFNYNPAPDDPPAKAIAKIVGDDDYEFFVNGVSAHINSDGGNADKVDKVDFSNLIMLGENVLAIKATNYAKTRCYWRWNSNLKRWRRECSLIPTYKRVLFDAYTAAGFTEGTPRADLNDDCCVDRHDFKLLRSALRNQTEPANRYDLNRDGAFNVADFRFLVHQFTKKRGKACK
;
A
#
# COMPACT_ATOMS: atom_id res chain seq x y z
N MET A 1 82.95 -36.55 1.85
CA MET A 1 83.81 -35.37 2.12
C MET A 1 82.93 -34.20 2.49
N LYS A 2 83.38 -33.40 3.44
CA LYS A 2 82.67 -32.42 4.28
C LYS A 2 82.42 -31.08 3.54
N ILE A 3 81.39 -30.34 4.03
CA ILE A 3 81.30 -28.85 4.14
C ILE A 3 80.98 -28.07 2.84
N ARG A 4 80.23 -26.96 2.77
CA ARG A 4 79.24 -26.19 3.57
C ARG A 4 78.75 -25.03 2.66
N GLN A 5 77.67 -24.36 3.10
CA GLN A 5 77.25 -22.97 2.83
C GLN A 5 76.61 -22.65 1.47
N ALA A 6 75.72 -21.66 1.34
CA ALA A 6 74.67 -21.05 2.17
C ALA A 6 74.15 -19.91 1.28
N LEU A 7 72.85 -19.80 1.04
CA LEU A 7 72.26 -18.52 0.63
C LEU A 7 70.81 -18.43 1.11
N LEU A 8 70.60 -17.35 1.84
CA LEU A 8 69.39 -16.92 2.54
C LEU A 8 68.28 -16.54 1.55
N GLY A 9 67.04 -16.78 1.97
CA GLY A 9 65.85 -16.28 1.29
C GLY A 9 64.59 -16.78 1.97
N GLY A 10 64.27 -16.22 3.13
CA GLY A 10 63.05 -16.52 3.89
C GLY A 10 61.79 -16.14 3.12
N ILE A 11 60.86 -17.09 3.03
CA ILE A 11 59.51 -16.89 2.51
C ILE A 11 58.72 -16.13 3.59
N THR A 12 58.29 -14.91 3.27
CA THR A 12 57.34 -14.14 4.08
C THR A 12 55.97 -14.18 3.40
N MET A 13 54.94 -14.63 4.12
CA MET A 13 53.54 -14.56 3.69
C MET A 13 53.01 -13.11 3.75
N LYS A 14 52.42 -12.63 2.65
CA LYS A 14 51.34 -11.61 2.56
C LYS A 14 50.59 -11.88 1.23
N SER A 15 49.42 -12.50 1.26
CA SER A 15 48.07 -11.96 1.50
C SER A 15 47.28 -11.75 0.19
N SER A 16 46.30 -12.64 0.00
CA SER A 16 44.99 -12.46 -0.64
C SER A 16 44.89 -11.74 -1.99
N ALA A 17 44.79 -12.54 -3.05
CA ALA A 17 43.73 -12.39 -4.05
C ALA A 17 43.62 -13.70 -4.86
N SER A 18 42.39 -14.15 -5.08
CA SER A 18 42.00 -15.26 -5.97
C SER A 18 42.03 -16.68 -5.38
N GLN A 19 40.93 -17.09 -4.73
CA GLN A 19 40.47 -18.48 -4.82
C GLN A 19 38.95 -18.55 -5.00
N ALA A 20 38.57 -19.17 -6.11
CA ALA A 20 37.45 -20.10 -6.29
C ALA A 20 36.05 -19.64 -5.86
N VAL A 21 35.31 -19.13 -6.85
CA VAL A 21 33.86 -19.28 -6.96
C VAL A 21 33.52 -20.78 -6.97
N ILE A 22 32.80 -21.29 -5.97
CA ILE A 22 31.82 -22.39 -6.04
C ILE A 22 31.23 -22.68 -4.64
N ARG A 23 29.89 -22.61 -4.56
CA ARG A 23 28.93 -23.20 -3.59
C ARG A 23 28.96 -22.72 -2.13
N ILE A 24 28.01 -21.83 -1.82
CA ILE A 24 27.09 -21.98 -0.67
C ILE A 24 25.69 -21.53 -1.11
N ALA A 25 24.85 -22.50 -1.48
CA ALA A 25 23.40 -22.39 -1.36
C ALA A 25 23.05 -22.89 0.04
N LEU A 26 23.05 -22.00 1.03
CA LEU A 26 22.63 -22.33 2.39
C LEU A 26 21.12 -22.12 2.47
N PHE A 27 20.43 -23.25 2.41
CA PHE A 27 19.14 -23.55 3.03
C PHE A 27 18.61 -22.45 3.98
N CYS A 28 17.66 -21.66 3.50
CA CYS A 28 16.52 -21.24 4.30
C CYS A 28 15.33 -22.08 3.85
N ALA A 29 15.36 -23.37 4.21
CA ALA A 29 14.13 -24.11 4.33
C ALA A 29 13.40 -23.50 5.52
N LEU A 30 12.44 -22.61 5.26
CA LEU A 30 11.33 -22.45 6.18
C LEU A 30 10.75 -23.85 6.35
N LEU A 31 11.02 -24.44 7.52
CA LEU A 31 10.21 -25.51 8.05
C LEU A 31 8.79 -24.98 8.11
N PHE A 32 8.02 -25.20 7.04
CA PHE A 32 6.57 -25.28 7.18
C PHE A 32 6.34 -26.54 8.01
N THR A 33 6.38 -26.39 9.32
CA THR A 33 5.67 -27.30 10.20
C THR A 33 4.22 -27.21 9.74
N THR A 34 3.72 -28.27 9.11
CA THR A 34 2.29 -28.47 8.97
C THR A 34 1.76 -28.62 10.40
N ILE A 35 1.35 -27.50 10.99
CA ILE A 35 0.59 -27.52 12.22
C ILE A 35 -0.74 -28.18 11.81
N PRO A 36 -1.09 -29.36 12.34
CA PRO A 36 -2.41 -29.91 12.08
C PRO A 36 -3.43 -28.87 12.52
N ALA A 37 -4.44 -28.61 11.69
CA ALA A 37 -5.57 -27.78 12.09
C ALA A 37 -6.19 -28.43 13.34
N THR A 38 -5.94 -27.85 14.51
CA THR A 38 -6.57 -28.28 15.74
C THR A 38 -8.03 -27.83 15.63
N SER A 39 -8.98 -28.76 15.67
CA SER A 39 -10.39 -28.39 15.76
C SER A 39 -10.63 -27.73 17.10
N ILE A 40 -11.15 -26.50 17.09
CA ILE A 40 -11.59 -25.83 18.31
C ILE A 40 -12.98 -26.35 18.64
N GLU A 41 -13.15 -26.84 19.85
CA GLU A 41 -14.44 -27.34 20.34
C GLU A 41 -15.33 -26.17 20.72
N LEU A 42 -16.63 -26.25 20.39
CA LEU A 42 -17.61 -25.22 20.75
C LEU A 42 -17.62 -24.89 22.25
N ALA A 43 -17.37 -25.90 23.10
CA ALA A 43 -17.31 -25.75 24.55
C ALA A 43 -16.17 -24.84 25.04
N ASP A 44 -15.16 -24.60 24.21
CA ASP A 44 -14.03 -23.72 24.53
C ASP A 44 -14.23 -22.29 24.01
N THR A 45 -15.33 -22.02 23.32
CA THR A 45 -15.68 -20.70 22.79
C THR A 45 -16.68 -19.96 23.68
N LEU A 46 -16.72 -18.64 23.56
CA LEU A 46 -17.74 -17.79 24.16
C LEU A 46 -18.55 -17.14 23.05
N GLU A 47 -19.87 -17.07 23.22
CA GLU A 47 -20.78 -16.50 22.22
C GLU A 47 -21.19 -15.07 22.64
N PHE A 48 -21.20 -14.17 21.66
CA PHE A 48 -21.72 -12.82 21.79
C PHE A 48 -22.34 -12.39 20.45
N ASP A 49 -23.62 -12.02 20.48
CA ASP A 49 -24.40 -11.53 19.33
C ASP A 49 -24.33 -12.40 18.07
N GLY A 50 -24.24 -13.72 18.22
CA GLY A 50 -24.14 -14.68 17.11
C GLY A 50 -22.71 -14.98 16.64
N HIS A 51 -21.69 -14.32 17.19
CA HIS A 51 -20.28 -14.57 16.95
C HIS A 51 -19.68 -15.43 18.07
N TYR A 52 -18.69 -16.27 17.75
CA TYR A 52 -18.01 -17.12 18.73
C TYR A 52 -16.54 -16.72 18.86
N TYR A 53 -16.02 -16.63 20.08
CA TYR A 53 -14.69 -16.10 20.34
C TYR A 53 -13.86 -17.12 21.13
N TYR A 54 -12.60 -17.26 20.73
CA TYR A 54 -11.62 -18.17 21.33
C TYR A 54 -10.29 -17.45 21.58
N LEU A 55 -9.76 -17.57 22.79
CA LEU A 55 -8.44 -17.04 23.11
C LEU A 55 -7.35 -18.01 22.65
N TRP A 56 -6.61 -17.63 21.60
CA TRP A 56 -5.53 -18.45 21.09
C TRP A 56 -4.37 -18.54 22.11
N PRO A 57 -3.95 -19.74 22.55
CA PRO A 57 -3.02 -19.89 23.66
C PRO A 57 -1.57 -19.57 23.29
N GLU A 58 -1.22 -19.56 22.00
CA GLU A 58 0.14 -19.26 21.55
C GLU A 58 0.41 -17.76 21.64
N ALA A 59 1.51 -17.42 22.28
CA ALA A 59 1.92 -16.04 22.48
C ALA A 59 3.19 -15.72 21.70
N GLY A 60 3.42 -14.43 21.43
CA GLY A 60 4.64 -13.95 20.77
C GLY A 60 4.59 -14.01 19.25
N LEU A 61 3.40 -14.18 18.68
CA LEU A 61 3.15 -14.05 17.25
C LEU A 61 3.25 -12.58 16.81
N THR A 62 3.78 -12.33 15.61
CA THR A 62 3.52 -11.07 14.90
C THR A 62 2.04 -10.97 14.54
N TRP A 63 1.55 -9.77 14.20
CA TRP A 63 0.18 -9.63 13.73
C TRP A 63 -0.11 -10.52 12.50
N ALA A 64 0.81 -10.56 11.54
CA ALA A 64 0.67 -11.40 10.35
C ALA A 64 0.59 -12.90 10.68
N GLN A 65 1.37 -13.35 11.66
CA GLN A 65 1.33 -14.74 12.14
C GLN A 65 0.03 -15.04 12.89
N ALA A 66 -0.41 -14.12 13.74
CA ALA A 66 -1.67 -14.20 14.47
C ALA A 66 -2.87 -14.31 13.51
N GLN A 67 -2.90 -13.46 12.48
CA GLN A 67 -3.88 -13.53 11.41
C GLN A 67 -3.84 -14.89 10.72
N ALA A 68 -2.66 -15.35 10.32
CA ALA A 68 -2.52 -16.58 9.54
C ALA A 68 -2.95 -17.81 10.34
N VAL A 69 -2.74 -17.79 11.66
CA VAL A 69 -3.20 -18.83 12.58
C VAL A 69 -4.72 -18.79 12.75
N ALA A 70 -5.29 -17.61 12.99
CA ALA A 70 -6.74 -17.43 13.13
C ALA A 70 -7.48 -17.92 11.86
N ALA A 71 -6.98 -17.54 10.68
CA ALA A 71 -7.53 -17.92 9.37
C ALA A 71 -7.52 -19.44 9.08
N GLN A 72 -6.71 -20.22 9.82
CA GLN A 72 -6.66 -21.68 9.71
C GLN A 72 -7.66 -22.38 10.63
N GLN A 73 -8.24 -21.67 11.60
CA GLN A 73 -9.17 -22.25 12.54
C GLN A 73 -10.55 -22.44 11.94
N ARG A 74 -11.27 -23.46 12.43
CA ARG A 74 -12.65 -23.76 12.06
C ARG A 74 -13.40 -24.16 13.32
N LEU A 75 -14.65 -23.74 13.42
CA LEU A 75 -15.58 -24.11 14.49
C LEU A 75 -16.80 -24.82 13.87
N GLU A 76 -17.05 -26.07 14.28
CA GLU A 76 -18.23 -26.81 13.86
C GLU A 76 -19.36 -26.61 14.88
N LEU A 77 -20.52 -26.13 14.41
CA LEU A 77 -21.71 -25.94 15.23
C LEU A 77 -22.54 -27.23 15.32
N PRO A 78 -23.42 -27.38 16.32
CA PRO A 78 -24.22 -28.60 16.50
C PRO A 78 -25.20 -28.88 15.35
N ASP A 79 -25.50 -27.87 14.54
CA ASP A 79 -26.34 -27.95 13.34
C ASP A 79 -25.56 -28.36 12.08
N GLY A 80 -24.25 -28.59 12.19
CA GLY A 80 -23.36 -29.01 11.11
C GLY A 80 -22.78 -27.87 10.27
N ARG A 81 -23.06 -26.60 10.61
CA ARG A 81 -22.36 -25.46 10.00
C ARG A 81 -20.91 -25.41 10.48
N ILE A 82 -20.02 -24.96 9.61
CA ILE A 82 -18.60 -24.75 9.93
C ILE A 82 -18.30 -23.26 9.74
N LEU A 83 -17.96 -22.60 10.84
CA LEU A 83 -17.58 -21.20 10.88
C LEU A 83 -16.05 -21.07 10.75
N PRO A 84 -15.52 -20.25 9.82
CA PRO A 84 -14.10 -19.97 9.73
C PRO A 84 -13.63 -18.97 10.78
N GLY A 85 -12.39 -19.10 11.23
CA GLY A 85 -11.76 -18.18 12.17
C GLY A 85 -11.11 -16.97 11.50
N HIS A 86 -11.09 -15.83 12.17
CA HIS A 86 -10.26 -14.66 11.84
C HIS A 86 -9.84 -13.93 13.12
N LEU A 87 -8.95 -12.93 13.01
CA LEU A 87 -8.68 -12.06 14.16
C LEU A 87 -9.93 -11.26 14.48
N VAL A 88 -10.21 -11.10 15.77
CA VAL A 88 -11.39 -10.40 16.26
C VAL A 88 -11.57 -9.03 15.62
N THR A 89 -12.80 -8.78 15.17
CA THR A 89 -13.30 -7.50 14.72
C THR A 89 -14.19 -6.90 15.79
N ILE A 90 -14.27 -5.57 15.88
CA ILE A 90 -15.04 -4.90 16.94
C ILE A 90 -15.88 -3.80 16.29
N SER A 91 -17.15 -4.13 16.05
CA SER A 91 -18.11 -3.29 15.33
C SER A 91 -18.95 -2.40 16.25
N SER A 92 -18.92 -2.65 17.57
CA SER A 92 -19.79 -1.97 18.53
C SER A 92 -19.19 -1.79 19.93
N GLN A 93 -19.74 -0.83 20.70
CA GLN A 93 -19.37 -0.64 22.11
C GLN A 93 -19.68 -1.87 22.99
N PRO A 94 -20.86 -2.52 22.90
CA PRO A 94 -21.13 -3.73 23.67
C PRO A 94 -20.14 -4.86 23.37
N GLU A 95 -19.71 -5.01 22.12
CA GLU A 95 -18.70 -5.98 21.72
C GLU A 95 -17.32 -5.64 22.29
N GLN A 96 -16.93 -4.37 22.22
CA GLN A 96 -15.71 -3.89 22.88
C GLN A 96 -15.73 -4.23 24.38
N ASP A 97 -16.83 -3.93 25.08
CA ASP A 97 -16.98 -4.22 26.51
C ASP A 97 -16.88 -5.73 26.78
N PHE A 98 -17.48 -6.56 25.93
CA PHE A 98 -17.40 -8.01 26.00
C PHE A 98 -15.95 -8.52 25.84
N ILE A 99 -15.25 -8.12 24.79
CA ILE A 99 -13.85 -8.53 24.54
C ILE A 99 -12.93 -8.07 25.68
N SER A 100 -13.07 -6.81 26.11
CA SER A 100 -12.32 -6.24 27.21
C SER A 100 -12.53 -7.01 28.51
N THR A 101 -13.79 -7.21 28.93
CA THR A 101 -14.08 -7.87 30.21
C THR A 101 -13.73 -9.36 30.23
N THR A 102 -13.73 -9.99 29.06
CA THR A 102 -13.51 -11.43 28.92
C THR A 102 -12.04 -11.78 28.79
N TYR A 103 -11.34 -11.14 27.86
CA TYR A 103 -9.99 -11.52 27.47
C TYR A 103 -8.93 -10.58 28.04
N MET A 104 -9.26 -9.30 28.24
CA MET A 104 -8.36 -8.31 28.83
C MET A 104 -8.45 -8.33 30.36
N THR A 105 -8.04 -9.45 30.97
CA THR A 105 -8.11 -9.67 32.44
C THR A 105 -6.76 -9.76 33.15
N ARG A 106 -5.66 -9.81 32.40
CA ARG A 106 -4.30 -9.95 32.94
C ARG A 106 -3.48 -8.68 32.76
N ASN A 107 -2.67 -8.35 33.76
CA ASN A 107 -1.75 -7.21 33.67
C ASN A 107 -0.78 -7.39 32.51
N TRP A 108 -0.54 -6.30 31.77
CA TRP A 108 0.37 -6.25 30.61
C TRP A 108 -0.03 -7.18 29.46
N LEU A 109 -1.31 -7.56 29.39
CA LEU A 109 -1.81 -8.32 28.25
C LEU A 109 -1.86 -7.41 27.01
N LYS A 110 -1.33 -7.95 25.91
CA LYS A 110 -1.36 -7.33 24.58
C LYS A 110 -2.16 -8.26 23.68
N LEU A 111 -3.22 -7.75 23.06
CA LEU A 111 -4.11 -8.56 22.23
C LEU A 111 -4.09 -8.04 20.79
N TRP A 112 -3.65 -8.89 19.85
CA TRP A 112 -3.81 -8.57 18.44
C TRP A 112 -5.29 -8.64 18.05
N ILE A 113 -5.76 -7.59 17.38
CA ILE A 113 -7.11 -7.51 16.82
C ILE A 113 -7.02 -7.33 15.30
N GLY A 114 -8.14 -7.50 14.61
CA GLY A 114 -8.21 -7.57 13.15
C GLY A 114 -8.00 -6.24 12.41
N GLY A 115 -7.69 -5.14 13.09
CA GLY A 115 -7.49 -3.86 12.42
C GLY A 115 -6.15 -3.75 11.71
N PHE A 116 -6.17 -3.26 10.47
CA PHE A 116 -4.96 -2.95 9.72
C PHE A 116 -5.15 -1.77 8.75
N GLN A 117 -4.07 -1.06 8.44
CA GLN A 117 -4.04 -0.07 7.35
C GLN A 117 -3.84 -0.78 6.00
N TYR A 118 -4.72 -0.55 5.04
CA TYR A 118 -4.59 -1.06 3.69
C TYR A 118 -3.90 -0.08 2.72
N SER A 119 -3.54 1.12 3.18
CA SER A 119 -2.73 2.07 2.40
C SER A 119 -1.75 2.83 3.28
N PHE A 120 -0.47 2.59 3.02
CA PHE A 120 0.70 3.20 3.67
C PHE A 120 0.99 4.65 3.20
N ASP A 121 0.10 5.26 2.41
CA ASP A 121 0.33 6.58 1.77
C ASP A 121 -0.31 7.75 2.56
N ILE A 122 -0.99 7.45 3.69
CA ILE A 122 -1.60 8.42 4.61
C ILE A 122 -1.39 7.94 6.05
N GLU A 123 -0.22 8.25 6.60
CA GLU A 123 0.07 8.06 8.02
C GLU A 123 -0.42 9.26 8.84
N PRO A 124 -0.97 9.07 10.05
CA PRO A 124 -1.19 7.77 10.71
C PRO A 124 -2.59 7.17 10.49
N ALA A 125 -3.45 7.80 9.67
CA ALA A 125 -4.90 7.63 9.80
C ALA A 125 -5.68 7.32 8.53
N GLY A 126 -5.00 7.04 7.42
CA GLY A 126 -5.71 6.68 6.21
C GLY A 126 -5.99 5.21 6.14
N TYR A 127 -7.23 4.88 5.78
CA TYR A 127 -7.55 3.60 5.15
C TYR A 127 -7.34 2.40 6.10
N TRP A 128 -7.94 2.46 7.28
CA TRP A 128 -8.04 1.33 8.18
C TRP A 128 -9.19 0.40 7.75
N ALA A 129 -9.01 -0.91 7.93
CA ALA A 129 -10.02 -1.94 7.68
C ALA A 129 -9.90 -3.07 8.69
N TRP A 130 -10.99 -3.81 8.87
CA TRP A 130 -10.98 -5.09 9.55
C TRP A 130 -10.48 -6.20 8.62
N VAL A 131 -9.88 -7.26 9.16
CA VAL A 131 -9.46 -8.47 8.41
C VAL A 131 -10.63 -9.17 7.71
N THR A 132 -11.86 -8.93 8.16
CA THR A 132 -13.11 -9.37 7.52
C THR A 132 -13.38 -8.61 6.23
N GLY A 133 -12.80 -7.43 6.03
CA GLY A 133 -12.98 -6.60 4.83
C GLY A 133 -13.89 -5.38 5.06
N GLU A 134 -14.56 -5.31 6.20
CA GLU A 134 -15.37 -4.17 6.62
C GLU A 134 -14.49 -2.91 6.74
N GLU A 135 -14.95 -1.80 6.16
CA GLU A 135 -14.24 -0.52 6.22
C GLU A 135 -14.30 0.05 7.64
N MET A 136 -13.14 0.38 8.23
CA MET A 136 -13.08 1.11 9.51
C MET A 136 -13.35 2.62 9.35
N GLY A 137 -13.74 3.09 8.16
CA GLY A 137 -13.99 4.49 7.83
C GLY A 137 -12.83 5.47 8.10
N ASP A 138 -13.15 6.77 8.07
CA ASP A 138 -12.26 7.82 8.61
C ASP A 138 -12.34 7.79 10.15
N ILE A 139 -11.26 7.27 10.75
CA ILE A 139 -11.10 7.05 12.18
C ILE A 139 -11.18 8.34 13.02
N TYR A 140 -11.11 9.52 12.40
CA TYR A 140 -11.22 10.81 13.08
C TYR A 140 -12.57 11.51 12.91
N SER A 141 -13.38 11.16 11.90
CA SER A 141 -14.54 11.99 11.54
C SER A 141 -15.85 11.24 11.31
N GLN A 142 -15.82 9.93 11.05
CA GLN A 142 -17.02 9.17 10.67
C GLN A 142 -17.46 8.14 11.70
N TRP A 143 -16.68 7.91 12.76
CA TRP A 143 -16.99 6.90 13.75
C TRP A 143 -17.57 7.48 15.03
N SER A 144 -18.69 6.90 15.49
CA SER A 144 -19.24 7.14 16.83
C SER A 144 -18.63 6.26 17.93
N TYR A 145 -17.75 5.31 17.56
CA TYR A 145 -17.22 4.26 18.45
C TYR A 145 -15.76 3.89 18.11
N THR A 146 -14.80 4.79 18.31
CA THR A 146 -13.36 4.42 18.24
C THR A 146 -12.80 4.25 19.65
N PHE A 147 -12.18 3.10 19.90
CA PHE A 147 -11.52 2.81 21.18
C PHE A 147 -10.03 3.12 21.17
N LEU A 148 -9.54 3.93 20.23
CA LEU A 148 -8.14 4.33 20.19
C LEU A 148 -7.74 5.11 21.43
N GLN A 149 -6.52 4.87 21.90
CA GLN A 149 -5.93 5.71 22.93
C GLN A 149 -5.57 7.07 22.31
N PRO A 150 -6.00 8.22 22.85
CA PRO A 150 -5.45 9.50 22.38
C PRO A 150 -3.93 9.54 22.63
N PRO A 151 -3.07 9.87 21.64
CA PRO A 151 -3.36 10.48 20.34
C PRO A 151 -3.39 9.53 19.11
N GLU A 152 -3.52 8.21 19.31
CA GLU A 152 -3.51 7.20 18.24
C GLU A 152 -4.68 7.37 17.23
N PRO A 153 -4.52 6.89 15.97
CA PRO A 153 -3.27 6.33 15.44
C PRO A 153 -2.22 7.43 15.30
N GLY A 154 -0.96 7.13 15.57
CA GLY A 154 0.08 8.14 15.71
C GLY A 154 1.49 7.56 15.62
N ASN A 155 2.29 8.09 14.70
CA ASN A 155 3.67 7.63 14.52
C ASN A 155 4.50 7.73 15.82
N ASN A 156 5.16 6.62 16.17
CA ASN A 156 6.14 6.56 17.24
C ASN A 156 7.23 7.65 17.06
N PRO A 157 7.35 8.62 17.99
CA PRO A 157 8.31 9.72 17.85
C PRO A 157 9.77 9.25 17.89
N ASN A 158 10.03 8.06 18.42
CA ASN A 158 11.36 7.44 18.45
C ASN A 158 11.63 6.55 17.22
N ASN A 159 10.60 6.22 16.45
CA ASN A 159 10.72 5.49 15.19
C ASN A 159 9.81 6.13 14.12
N PRO A 160 10.11 7.37 13.68
CA PRO A 160 9.27 8.11 12.71
C PRO A 160 9.27 7.51 11.29
N VAL A 161 9.88 6.34 11.11
CA VAL A 161 9.97 5.58 9.84
C VAL A 161 9.32 4.19 9.97
N GLY A 162 8.91 3.80 11.18
CA GLY A 162 8.14 2.58 11.39
C GLY A 162 6.69 2.87 11.04
N ASN A 163 6.18 2.23 10.00
CA ASN A 163 4.76 2.27 9.70
C ASN A 163 4.01 1.50 10.79
N GLU A 164 3.05 2.14 11.44
CA GLU A 164 2.19 1.56 12.48
C GLU A 164 0.85 1.16 11.83
N ASP A 165 0.87 -0.02 11.20
CA ASP A 165 -0.15 -0.45 10.24
C ASP A 165 -1.15 -1.47 10.79
N VAL A 166 -1.05 -1.87 12.06
CA VAL A 166 -1.90 -2.92 12.64
C VAL A 166 -2.39 -2.56 14.04
N LEU A 167 -3.60 -2.98 14.41
CA LEU A 167 -4.18 -2.66 15.71
C LEU A 167 -3.91 -3.72 16.77
N ARG A 168 -3.70 -3.23 17.98
CA ARG A 168 -3.55 -4.02 19.19
C ARG A 168 -4.30 -3.38 20.35
N MET A 169 -4.96 -4.19 21.18
CA MET A 169 -5.49 -3.75 22.47
C MET A 169 -4.42 -3.93 23.56
N LEU A 170 -4.33 -2.96 24.48
CA LEU A 170 -3.33 -2.95 25.55
C LEU A 170 -3.95 -2.67 26.92
N ILE A 171 -3.59 -3.49 27.92
CA ILE A 171 -3.75 -3.14 29.34
C ILE A 171 -2.44 -2.63 29.92
N ASN A 172 -2.43 -1.36 30.36
CA ASN A 172 -1.37 -0.79 31.18
C ASN A 172 -1.83 -0.61 32.63
N TRP A 173 -1.59 -1.59 33.51
CA TRP A 173 -1.95 -1.46 34.93
C TRP A 173 -0.87 -0.69 35.71
N GLY A 174 -0.79 0.62 35.47
CA GLY A 174 0.01 1.55 36.26
C GLY A 174 -0.73 2.24 37.42
N SER A 175 -2.08 2.18 37.45
CA SER A 175 -2.87 3.10 38.30
C SER A 175 -4.07 2.50 39.06
N GLY A 176 -4.36 1.21 38.97
CA GLY A 176 -5.47 0.61 39.76
C GLY A 176 -6.88 0.89 39.22
N THR A 177 -7.03 1.26 37.94
CA THR A 177 -8.32 1.58 37.33
C THR A 177 -9.02 0.34 36.73
N PRO A 178 -10.35 0.17 36.92
CA PRO A 178 -11.13 -0.93 36.36
C PRO A 178 -11.18 -0.95 34.81
N PRO A 179 -11.57 -2.09 34.19
CA PRO A 179 -11.88 -2.19 32.75
C PRO A 179 -12.87 -1.09 32.29
N GLY A 180 -12.73 -0.58 31.06
CA GLY A 180 -13.60 0.45 30.49
C GLY A 180 -13.30 1.90 30.91
N THR A 181 -12.15 2.17 31.53
CA THR A 181 -11.74 3.54 31.93
C THR A 181 -10.41 4.00 31.33
N GLY A 182 -9.91 3.32 30.29
CA GLY A 182 -8.73 3.71 29.53
C GLY A 182 -7.58 2.70 29.50
N ASN A 183 -7.84 1.43 29.81
CA ASN A 183 -6.82 0.36 29.90
C ASN A 183 -7.11 -0.78 28.91
N ASP A 184 -7.89 -0.53 27.88
CA ASP A 184 -8.35 -1.50 26.88
C ASP A 184 -8.51 -0.83 25.51
N LEU A 185 -7.79 0.28 25.35
CA LEU A 185 -7.82 1.08 24.14
C LEU A 185 -6.94 0.44 23.05
N TRP A 186 -7.30 0.75 21.81
CA TRP A 186 -6.60 0.32 20.62
C TRP A 186 -5.38 1.22 20.41
N HIS A 187 -4.34 0.60 19.90
CA HIS A 187 -3.12 1.25 19.49
C HIS A 187 -2.69 0.67 18.16
N ASP A 188 -2.17 1.53 17.29
CA ASP A 188 -1.47 1.13 16.09
C ASP A 188 -0.03 0.69 16.43
N PHE A 189 0.44 -0.31 15.71
CA PHE A 189 1.75 -0.94 15.88
C PHE A 189 2.31 -1.33 14.53
N ASN A 190 3.63 -1.53 14.47
CA ASN A 190 4.28 -2.00 13.27
C ASN A 190 3.91 -3.46 12.95
N HIS A 191 3.61 -3.73 11.69
CA HIS A 191 3.27 -5.06 11.17
C HIS A 191 4.34 -6.13 11.48
N ASP A 192 5.62 -5.73 11.44
CA ASP A 192 6.78 -6.60 11.63
C ASP A 192 7.32 -6.57 13.07
N GLU A 193 6.73 -5.76 13.95
CA GLU A 193 7.08 -5.80 15.37
C GLU A 193 6.63 -7.14 15.96
N ASN A 194 7.59 -8.07 16.04
CA ASN A 194 7.57 -9.12 17.04
C ASN A 194 7.28 -8.41 18.36
N ALA A 195 6.24 -8.82 19.09
CA ALA A 195 5.85 -8.26 20.38
C ALA A 195 6.98 -8.44 21.41
N GLY A 196 8.06 -7.69 21.23
CA GLY A 196 9.31 -7.73 21.97
C GLY A 196 8.96 -7.58 23.43
N ASP A 197 9.32 -8.62 24.16
CA ASP A 197 9.17 -8.74 25.60
C ASP A 197 7.69 -8.88 26.04
N SER A 198 7.27 -10.16 26.09
CA SER A 198 6.10 -10.70 26.82
C SER A 198 4.70 -10.46 26.20
N TYR A 199 4.18 -11.56 25.62
CA TYR A 199 2.78 -11.97 25.37
C TYR A 199 1.86 -11.06 24.53
N GLY A 200 2.06 -11.03 23.21
CA GLY A 200 0.96 -10.82 22.27
C GLY A 200 0.15 -12.12 22.13
N ILE A 201 -1.10 -12.11 22.58
CA ILE A 201 -2.08 -13.19 22.44
C ILE A 201 -3.12 -12.74 21.39
N SER A 202 -3.86 -13.68 20.77
CA SER A 202 -4.87 -13.38 19.75
C SER A 202 -6.23 -13.89 20.19
N VAL A 203 -7.30 -13.15 19.89
CA VAL A 203 -8.66 -13.69 19.95
C VAL A 203 -9.06 -14.04 18.53
N VAL A 204 -9.42 -15.30 18.35
CA VAL A 204 -10.01 -15.82 17.11
C VAL A 204 -11.51 -15.67 17.24
N GLU A 205 -12.11 -14.97 16.29
CA GLU A 205 -13.55 -14.87 16.12
C GLU A 205 -14.00 -15.84 15.04
N PHE A 206 -15.16 -16.46 15.23
CA PHE A 206 -15.82 -17.35 14.29
C PHE A 206 -17.27 -16.89 14.08
N ASP A 207 -17.62 -16.66 12.83
CA ASP A 207 -18.96 -16.27 12.42
C ASP A 207 -19.29 -16.85 11.03
N GLU A 208 -20.49 -16.55 10.52
CA GLU A 208 -20.90 -16.96 9.17
C GLU A 208 -20.30 -16.07 8.08
N LEU A 209 -19.15 -15.42 8.26
CA LEU A 209 -18.58 -14.51 7.25
C LEU A 209 -19.63 -13.60 6.59
N GLY A 210 -20.45 -12.95 7.41
CA GLY A 210 -21.14 -11.72 7.07
C GLY A 210 -20.67 -10.73 8.13
N ASP A 211 -19.66 -9.90 7.85
CA ASP A 211 -19.72 -8.91 6.79
C ASP A 211 -18.49 -8.94 5.85
N ASN A 212 -18.76 -9.41 4.63
CA ASN A 212 -18.00 -9.18 3.41
C ASN A 212 -16.48 -9.30 3.48
N PHE A 213 -15.98 -10.53 3.34
CA PHE A 213 -14.66 -10.79 2.75
C PHE A 213 -14.61 -10.15 1.34
N LEU A 214 -14.23 -8.89 1.31
CA LEU A 214 -13.50 -8.34 0.19
C LEU A 214 -12.20 -9.14 0.15
N CYS A 215 -12.13 -10.14 -0.74
CA CYS A 215 -10.85 -10.56 -1.25
C CYS A 215 -10.26 -9.35 -1.96
N PHE A 216 -9.61 -8.45 -1.22
CA PHE A 216 -8.81 -7.39 -1.79
C PHE A 216 -7.55 -8.04 -2.37
N THR A 217 -7.67 -8.63 -3.55
CA THR A 217 -6.63 -8.32 -4.52
C THR A 217 -6.74 -6.83 -4.71
N ARG A 218 -5.67 -6.06 -4.41
CA ARG A 218 -5.52 -4.69 -4.90
C ARG A 218 -6.12 -4.69 -6.32
N PRO A 219 -7.25 -4.00 -6.58
CA PRO A 219 -7.74 -3.93 -7.95
C PRO A 219 -6.56 -3.44 -8.77
N PRO A 220 -6.29 -3.96 -9.98
CA PRO A 220 -5.16 -3.56 -10.79
C PRO A 220 -5.24 -2.05 -11.09
N GLY A 221 -4.79 -1.28 -10.11
CA GLY A 221 -4.90 0.14 -10.02
C GLY A 221 -3.57 0.70 -10.45
N VAL A 222 -3.60 1.54 -11.47
CA VAL A 222 -2.38 2.11 -12.02
C VAL A 222 -1.96 3.23 -11.07
N ARG A 223 -0.86 3.01 -10.35
CA ARG A 223 -0.15 4.09 -9.67
C ARG A 223 0.77 4.76 -10.67
N VAL A 224 0.58 6.05 -10.85
CA VAL A 224 1.44 6.89 -11.71
C VAL A 224 2.16 7.89 -10.82
N VAL A 225 3.48 7.79 -10.81
CA VAL A 225 4.36 8.72 -10.06
C VAL A 225 5.27 9.48 -11.03
N SER A 226 5.58 10.74 -10.69
CA SER A 226 6.59 11.51 -11.41
C SER A 226 7.94 10.80 -11.34
N SER A 227 8.52 10.55 -12.50
CA SER A 227 9.74 9.77 -12.69
C SER A 227 10.25 9.98 -14.10
N SER A 228 11.39 9.36 -14.44
CA SER A 228 11.96 9.40 -15.80
C SER A 228 11.13 8.62 -16.83
N ARG A 229 9.99 8.04 -16.44
CA ARG A 229 9.03 7.43 -17.36
C ARG A 229 8.11 8.44 -18.04
N TRP A 230 8.03 9.67 -17.53
CA TRP A 230 7.29 10.76 -18.18
C TRP A 230 8.06 11.24 -19.41
N ARG A 231 7.34 11.59 -20.47
CA ARG A 231 7.87 12.32 -21.62
C ARG A 231 7.84 13.81 -21.33
N SER A 232 8.80 14.54 -21.88
CA SER A 232 8.95 15.97 -21.65
C SER A 232 9.38 16.72 -22.91
N SER A 233 8.87 17.94 -23.05
CA SER A 233 9.25 18.90 -24.08
C SER A 233 9.28 20.32 -23.52
N ALA A 234 10.14 21.17 -24.07
CA ALA A 234 10.15 22.62 -23.83
C ALA A 234 9.09 23.36 -24.69
N THR A 235 8.61 22.73 -25.76
CA THR A 235 7.66 23.34 -26.71
C THR A 235 6.36 22.53 -26.79
N PRO A 236 5.19 23.20 -26.79
CA PRO A 236 3.93 22.50 -26.98
C PRO A 236 3.79 22.10 -28.45
N GLU A 237 3.13 20.98 -28.67
CA GLU A 237 2.67 20.56 -30.00
C GLU A 237 1.15 20.45 -29.97
N GLU A 238 0.49 20.70 -31.10
CA GLU A 238 -0.97 20.61 -31.14
C GLU A 238 -1.45 19.20 -30.76
N GLY A 239 -2.43 19.12 -29.86
CA GLY A 239 -2.97 17.83 -29.40
C GLY A 239 -2.09 17.08 -28.39
N TRP A 240 -1.00 17.67 -27.88
CA TRP A 240 -0.08 17.02 -26.91
C TRP A 240 -0.73 16.51 -25.61
N THR A 241 -1.99 16.86 -25.33
CA THR A 241 -2.76 16.39 -24.16
C THR A 241 -3.72 15.25 -24.49
N LEU A 242 -3.93 14.92 -25.77
CA LEU A 242 -4.91 13.93 -26.24
C LEU A 242 -4.30 12.52 -26.32
N SER A 243 -5.13 11.49 -26.12
CA SER A 243 -4.76 10.10 -26.48
C SER A 243 -4.45 10.01 -27.99
N GLY A 244 -3.49 9.14 -28.36
CA GLY A 244 -3.04 8.97 -29.74
C GLY A 244 -2.04 10.01 -30.28
N PHE A 245 -1.68 11.04 -29.51
CA PHE A 245 -0.55 11.91 -29.85
C PHE A 245 0.79 11.14 -29.76
N ASP A 246 1.63 11.27 -30.79
CA ASP A 246 2.93 10.63 -30.87
C ASP A 246 4.01 11.46 -30.16
N ASP A 247 4.35 11.04 -28.94
CA ASP A 247 5.41 11.66 -28.13
C ASP A 247 6.78 10.94 -28.27
N SER A 248 6.95 10.10 -29.29
CA SER A 248 8.19 9.32 -29.47
C SER A 248 9.45 10.19 -29.67
N ALA A 249 9.28 11.40 -30.20
CA ALA A 249 10.34 12.41 -30.36
C ALA A 249 10.66 13.15 -29.05
N TRP A 250 9.80 13.06 -28.02
CA TRP A 250 10.00 13.76 -26.76
C TRP A 250 11.05 13.06 -25.90
N SER A 251 11.84 13.87 -25.19
CA SER A 251 12.84 13.36 -24.27
C SER A 251 12.19 12.86 -22.98
N PRO A 252 12.71 11.82 -22.33
CA PRO A 252 12.31 11.49 -20.96
C PRO A 252 12.49 12.70 -20.04
N ALA A 253 11.57 12.89 -19.11
CA ALA A 253 11.73 13.88 -18.04
C ALA A 253 12.94 13.49 -17.18
N ARG A 254 13.72 14.48 -16.75
CA ARG A 254 14.80 14.21 -15.81
C ARG A 254 14.21 14.01 -14.42
N ALA A 255 14.38 12.82 -13.86
CA ALA A 255 14.03 12.50 -12.50
C ALA A 255 15.08 11.54 -11.91
N PRO A 256 15.63 11.81 -10.72
CA PRO A 256 15.35 12.96 -9.86
C PRO A 256 15.91 14.26 -10.44
N PHE A 257 15.06 15.29 -10.53
CA PHE A 257 15.47 16.65 -10.86
C PHE A 257 16.03 17.33 -9.60
N PRO A 258 17.14 18.08 -9.69
CA PRO A 258 17.76 18.68 -8.51
C PRO A 258 16.80 19.63 -7.79
N ASN A 259 16.57 19.39 -6.50
CA ASN A 259 15.76 20.23 -5.65
C ASN A 259 16.29 20.16 -4.20
N PRO A 260 16.30 21.26 -3.44
CA PRO A 260 16.76 21.24 -2.05
C PRO A 260 15.80 20.50 -1.12
N LYS A 261 14.51 20.38 -1.48
CA LYS A 261 13.51 19.66 -0.68
C LYS A 261 13.32 18.25 -1.24
N PRO A 262 13.39 17.19 -0.43
CA PRO A 262 13.07 15.85 -0.88
C PRO A 262 11.56 15.72 -1.18
N PRO A 263 11.16 14.84 -2.11
CA PRO A 263 9.74 14.58 -2.42
C PRO A 263 8.87 14.25 -1.20
N THR A 264 9.40 13.46 -0.26
CA THR A 264 8.68 13.00 0.94
C THR A 264 8.35 14.09 1.94
N GLU A 265 9.04 15.24 1.90
CA GLU A 265 8.69 16.40 2.72
C GLU A 265 7.39 17.07 2.23
N LEU A 266 7.13 17.03 0.92
CA LEU A 266 5.92 17.60 0.31
C LEU A 266 4.79 16.58 0.32
N ILE A 267 5.07 15.34 -0.09
CA ILE A 267 4.10 14.25 -0.13
C ILE A 267 4.65 13.08 0.70
N PRO A 268 4.26 12.96 1.98
CA PRO A 268 4.71 11.86 2.85
C PRO A 268 4.46 10.49 2.20
N GLY A 269 5.43 9.57 2.35
CA GLY A 269 5.35 8.19 1.84
C GLY A 269 5.53 8.03 0.32
N THR A 270 5.62 9.12 -0.45
CA THR A 270 5.68 9.00 -1.92
C THR A 270 6.97 8.36 -2.43
N THR A 271 6.84 7.55 -3.49
CA THR A 271 7.98 7.11 -4.32
C THR A 271 8.23 8.03 -5.52
N ALA A 272 7.44 9.11 -5.65
CA ALA A 272 7.59 10.08 -6.72
C ALA A 272 8.90 10.86 -6.60
N GLN A 273 9.40 11.32 -7.74
CA GLN A 273 10.61 12.12 -7.85
C GLN A 273 10.27 13.48 -8.45
N HIS A 274 10.96 14.53 -8.00
CA HIS A 274 10.92 15.80 -8.72
C HIS A 274 11.31 15.56 -10.18
N MET A 275 10.54 16.12 -11.11
CA MET A 275 10.80 16.00 -12.53
C MET A 275 10.74 17.36 -13.24
N TRP A 276 11.51 17.49 -14.32
CA TRP A 276 11.48 18.63 -15.23
C TRP A 276 11.99 18.22 -16.62
N HIS A 277 11.85 19.09 -17.62
CA HIS A 277 12.53 18.94 -18.90
C HIS A 277 13.99 19.36 -18.77
N ASP A 278 14.90 18.40 -18.93
CA ASP A 278 16.35 18.63 -18.92
C ASP A 278 17.07 17.51 -19.67
N PRO A 279 16.98 17.50 -21.02
CA PRO A 279 17.55 16.43 -21.83
C PRO A 279 19.09 16.40 -21.79
N ALA A 280 19.74 17.53 -21.48
CA ALA A 280 21.18 17.61 -21.32
C ALA A 280 21.66 17.07 -19.95
N GLY A 281 20.78 17.08 -18.94
CA GLY A 281 21.09 16.61 -17.60
C GLY A 281 22.02 17.53 -16.82
N ASP A 282 22.20 18.76 -17.27
CA ASP A 282 23.17 19.72 -16.75
C ASP A 282 22.53 20.79 -15.84
N SER A 283 21.19 20.77 -15.70
CA SER A 283 20.51 21.69 -14.79
C SER A 283 20.91 21.45 -13.34
N ASN A 284 21.03 22.53 -12.59
CA ASN A 284 21.22 22.52 -11.14
C ASN A 284 19.90 22.66 -10.36
N GLY A 285 18.75 22.49 -11.04
CA GLY A 285 17.43 22.70 -10.46
C GLY A 285 16.87 24.11 -10.71
N ILE A 286 17.71 25.04 -11.14
CA ILE A 286 17.38 26.46 -11.32
C ILE A 286 17.46 26.87 -12.79
N SER A 287 18.40 26.32 -13.56
CA SER A 287 18.53 26.54 -15.01
C SER A 287 17.59 25.66 -15.83
N GLY A 288 17.45 25.94 -17.13
CA GLY A 288 16.52 25.24 -18.04
C GLY A 288 15.27 26.05 -18.38
N ASP A 289 14.37 25.46 -19.16
CA ASP A 289 13.17 26.12 -19.69
C ASP A 289 12.18 26.55 -18.61
N GLU A 290 11.57 27.72 -18.81
CA GLU A 290 10.58 28.31 -17.89
C GLU A 290 9.24 27.57 -17.96
N THR A 291 8.83 27.12 -19.14
CA THR A 291 7.62 26.32 -19.33
C THR A 291 7.99 24.97 -19.91
N VAL A 292 7.43 23.90 -19.35
CA VAL A 292 7.63 22.54 -19.82
C VAL A 292 6.30 21.81 -19.95
N TYR A 293 6.28 20.82 -20.84
CA TYR A 293 5.14 19.98 -21.13
C TYR A 293 5.53 18.55 -20.78
N LEU A 294 4.81 17.96 -19.81
CA LEU A 294 5.08 16.64 -19.27
C LEU A 294 3.90 15.74 -19.62
N ARG A 295 4.17 14.54 -20.12
CA ARG A 295 3.15 13.61 -20.59
C ARG A 295 3.41 12.19 -20.10
N TYR A 296 2.36 11.50 -19.69
CA TYR A 296 2.40 10.10 -19.31
C TYR A 296 1.20 9.36 -19.87
N THR A 297 1.49 8.31 -20.64
CA THR A 297 0.48 7.44 -21.21
C THR A 297 0.42 6.15 -20.40
N PHE A 298 -0.79 5.72 -20.04
CA PHE A 298 -1.02 4.46 -19.35
C PHE A 298 -2.31 3.81 -19.82
N ASN A 299 -2.44 2.51 -19.62
CA ASN A 299 -3.66 1.79 -19.92
C ASN A 299 -4.42 1.51 -18.64
N TYR A 300 -5.69 1.90 -18.60
CA TYR A 300 -6.65 1.54 -17.58
C TYR A 300 -7.63 0.51 -18.14
N ASN A 301 -7.37 -0.76 -17.83
CA ASN A 301 -8.18 -1.89 -18.29
C ASN A 301 -8.69 -2.64 -17.07
N PRO A 302 -9.68 -2.07 -16.34
CA PRO A 302 -10.30 -2.76 -15.23
C PRO A 302 -11.07 -3.99 -15.74
N ALA A 303 -11.35 -4.95 -14.86
CA ALA A 303 -12.22 -6.07 -15.22
C ALA A 303 -13.62 -5.56 -15.60
N PRO A 304 -14.39 -6.27 -16.45
CA PRO A 304 -15.71 -5.81 -16.89
C PRO A 304 -16.73 -5.54 -15.76
N ASP A 305 -16.52 -6.13 -14.58
CA ASP A 305 -17.37 -5.98 -13.40
C ASP A 305 -16.71 -5.07 -12.32
N ASP A 306 -15.53 -4.52 -12.60
CA ASP A 306 -14.88 -3.53 -11.72
C ASP A 306 -15.67 -2.21 -11.77
N PRO A 307 -15.98 -1.59 -10.62
CA PRO A 307 -16.69 -0.32 -10.60
C PRO A 307 -15.81 0.83 -11.13
N PRO A 308 -16.42 2.00 -11.41
CA PRO A 308 -15.73 3.15 -12.01
C PRO A 308 -14.44 3.52 -11.28
N ALA A 309 -13.41 3.91 -12.03
CA ALA A 309 -12.12 4.26 -11.48
C ALA A 309 -12.26 5.41 -10.47
N LYS A 310 -11.81 5.22 -9.23
CA LYS A 310 -11.47 6.34 -8.35
C LYS A 310 -10.05 6.76 -8.68
N ALA A 311 -9.88 8.02 -9.08
CA ALA A 311 -8.61 8.55 -9.53
C ALA A 311 -8.32 9.88 -8.83
N ILE A 312 -7.29 9.89 -7.98
CA ILE A 312 -6.88 11.05 -7.20
C ILE A 312 -5.39 11.30 -7.43
N ALA A 313 -5.03 12.55 -7.71
CA ALA A 313 -3.64 13.00 -7.84
C ALA A 313 -3.30 13.97 -6.70
N LYS A 314 -2.10 13.81 -6.13
CA LYS A 314 -1.40 14.83 -5.33
C LYS A 314 -0.38 15.48 -6.25
N ILE A 315 -0.47 16.80 -6.45
CA ILE A 315 0.37 17.53 -7.40
C ILE A 315 0.99 18.74 -6.72
N VAL A 316 2.28 18.95 -7.00
CA VAL A 316 3.02 20.16 -6.63
C VAL A 316 3.74 20.68 -7.86
N GLY A 317 3.57 21.97 -8.15
CA GLY A 317 4.37 22.71 -9.14
C GLY A 317 5.17 23.82 -8.45
N ASP A 318 6.36 24.10 -8.96
CA ASP A 318 7.12 25.32 -8.66
C ASP A 318 7.42 25.98 -10.02
N ASP A 319 6.68 27.02 -10.44
CA ASP A 319 5.75 27.84 -9.65
C ASP A 319 4.25 27.47 -9.83
N ASP A 320 3.79 27.28 -11.07
CA ASP A 320 2.39 27.08 -11.44
C ASP A 320 2.25 25.88 -12.39
N TYR A 321 1.05 25.31 -12.51
CA TYR A 321 0.80 24.24 -13.47
C TYR A 321 -0.67 24.13 -13.90
N GLU A 322 -0.87 23.52 -15.06
CA GLU A 322 -2.18 23.07 -15.53
C GLU A 322 -2.12 21.57 -15.79
N PHE A 323 -3.02 20.83 -15.15
CA PHE A 323 -3.12 19.37 -15.23
C PHE A 323 -4.29 18.97 -16.11
N PHE A 324 -4.01 18.11 -17.09
CA PHE A 324 -4.95 17.61 -18.07
C PHE A 324 -5.06 16.08 -17.97
N VAL A 325 -6.27 15.60 -18.23
CA VAL A 325 -6.57 14.18 -18.40
C VAL A 325 -7.31 14.01 -19.72
N ASN A 326 -6.74 13.25 -20.65
CA ASN A 326 -7.38 12.95 -21.94
C ASN A 326 -7.83 14.20 -22.72
N GLY A 327 -7.03 15.27 -22.67
CA GLY A 327 -7.33 16.56 -23.33
C GLY A 327 -8.21 17.52 -22.53
N VAL A 328 -8.80 17.08 -21.41
CA VAL A 328 -9.63 17.92 -20.54
C VAL A 328 -8.78 18.51 -19.43
N SER A 329 -8.83 19.82 -19.21
CA SER A 329 -8.21 20.48 -18.06
C SER A 329 -8.90 20.02 -16.77
N ALA A 330 -8.20 19.22 -15.97
CA ALA A 330 -8.67 18.70 -14.70
C ALA A 330 -8.46 19.68 -13.55
N HIS A 331 -7.35 20.42 -13.56
CA HIS A 331 -7.03 21.41 -12.52
C HIS A 331 -6.03 22.46 -13.01
N ILE A 332 -6.18 23.69 -12.53
CA ILE A 332 -5.24 24.80 -12.78
C ILE A 332 -4.77 25.35 -11.44
N ASN A 333 -3.44 25.36 -11.24
CA ASN A 333 -2.79 26.15 -10.23
C ASN A 333 -2.15 27.38 -10.90
N SER A 334 -2.52 28.58 -10.42
CA SER A 334 -2.00 29.86 -10.87
C SER A 334 -1.84 30.79 -9.68
N ASP A 335 -1.22 30.29 -8.60
CA ASP A 335 -1.07 31.00 -7.34
C ASP A 335 0.20 31.88 -7.28
N GLY A 336 1.03 31.84 -8.32
CA GLY A 336 2.22 32.68 -8.44
C GLY A 336 3.41 32.15 -7.63
N GLY A 337 3.41 30.85 -7.34
CA GLY A 337 4.58 30.14 -6.84
C GLY A 337 4.59 29.86 -5.35
N ASN A 338 3.46 29.38 -4.82
CA ASN A 338 3.40 28.76 -3.50
C ASN A 338 3.76 27.26 -3.58
N ALA A 339 5.02 27.01 -3.95
CA ALA A 339 5.52 25.69 -4.31
C ALA A 339 5.45 24.62 -3.23
N ASP A 340 5.11 24.97 -1.99
CA ASP A 340 4.98 24.04 -0.87
C ASP A 340 3.54 23.56 -0.65
N LYS A 341 2.58 24.11 -1.39
CA LYS A 341 1.18 23.68 -1.32
C LYS A 341 0.97 22.48 -2.23
N VAL A 342 0.50 21.38 -1.65
CA VAL A 342 0.07 20.18 -2.39
C VAL A 342 -1.40 20.33 -2.74
N ASP A 343 -1.72 20.29 -4.03
CA ASP A 343 -3.10 20.19 -4.49
C ASP A 343 -3.52 18.73 -4.55
N LYS A 344 -4.77 18.46 -4.15
CA LYS A 344 -5.43 17.16 -4.27
C LYS A 344 -6.51 17.26 -5.34
N VAL A 345 -6.35 16.56 -6.44
CA VAL A 345 -7.23 16.62 -7.61
C VAL A 345 -7.93 15.29 -7.80
N ASP A 346 -9.27 15.29 -7.72
CA ASP A 346 -10.10 14.16 -8.13
C ASP A 346 -10.37 14.27 -9.64
N PHE A 347 -9.95 13.27 -10.38
CA PHE A 347 -10.12 13.19 -11.84
C PHE A 347 -10.80 11.88 -12.27
N SER A 348 -11.52 11.24 -11.34
CA SER A 348 -12.23 9.97 -11.55
C SER A 348 -13.12 10.00 -12.81
N ASN A 349 -13.84 11.12 -13.00
CA ASN A 349 -14.77 11.31 -14.13
C ASN A 349 -14.08 11.54 -15.50
N LEU A 350 -12.75 11.63 -15.54
CA LEU A 350 -11.99 11.90 -16.76
C LEU A 350 -11.21 10.67 -17.24
N ILE A 351 -11.16 9.60 -16.45
CA ILE A 351 -10.56 8.32 -16.83
C ILE A 351 -11.47 7.59 -17.82
N MET A 352 -10.86 6.97 -18.82
CA MET A 352 -11.53 6.14 -19.82
C MET A 352 -11.01 4.69 -19.75
N LEU A 353 -11.75 3.73 -20.29
CA LEU A 353 -11.23 2.39 -20.54
C LEU A 353 -10.16 2.43 -21.64
N GLY A 354 -9.10 1.63 -21.50
CA GLY A 354 -7.99 1.61 -22.44
C GLY A 354 -6.96 2.70 -22.17
N GLU A 355 -6.45 3.30 -23.24
CA GLU A 355 -5.39 4.31 -23.15
C GLU A 355 -5.88 5.59 -22.49
N ASN A 356 -5.11 6.09 -21.54
CA ASN A 356 -5.30 7.37 -20.88
C ASN A 356 -4.00 8.16 -20.92
N VAL A 357 -4.16 9.48 -20.95
CA VAL A 357 -3.07 10.44 -20.94
C VAL A 357 -3.22 11.37 -19.75
N LEU A 358 -2.16 11.44 -18.94
CA LEU A 358 -1.93 12.49 -17.96
C LEU A 358 -0.96 13.48 -18.58
N ALA A 359 -1.31 14.77 -18.56
CA ALA A 359 -0.50 15.82 -19.13
C ALA A 359 -0.39 17.00 -18.17
N ILE A 360 0.79 17.59 -18.04
CA ILE A 360 1.04 18.73 -17.15
C ILE A 360 1.80 19.78 -17.94
N LYS A 361 1.23 20.98 -18.03
CA LYS A 361 1.96 22.18 -18.43
C LYS A 361 2.45 22.86 -17.17
N ALA A 362 3.75 22.81 -16.89
CA ALA A 362 4.33 23.44 -15.71
C ALA A 362 5.08 24.71 -16.10
N THR A 363 4.91 25.76 -15.32
CA THR A 363 5.53 27.06 -15.56
C THR A 363 6.25 27.54 -14.30
N ASN A 364 7.51 27.93 -14.46
CA ASN A 364 8.33 28.53 -13.43
C ASN A 364 8.70 29.96 -13.86
N TYR A 365 8.30 30.94 -13.07
CA TYR A 365 8.52 32.35 -13.36
C TYR A 365 9.72 32.87 -12.60
N ALA A 366 10.61 33.60 -13.27
CA ALA A 366 11.66 34.33 -12.58
C ALA A 366 11.04 35.39 -11.64
N LYS A 367 11.16 35.20 -10.32
CA LYS A 367 10.62 36.16 -9.34
C LYS A 367 11.47 37.42 -9.31
N THR A 368 10.87 38.58 -9.57
CA THR A 368 11.56 39.86 -9.38
C THR A 368 11.54 40.23 -7.91
N ARG A 369 12.72 40.24 -7.26
CA ARG A 369 12.85 40.76 -5.89
C ARG A 369 13.52 42.12 -5.93
N CYS A 370 12.86 43.11 -5.34
CA CYS A 370 13.42 44.44 -5.19
C CYS A 370 13.86 44.66 -3.75
N TYR A 371 15.05 45.24 -3.58
CA TYR A 371 15.55 45.67 -2.29
C TYR A 371 16.05 47.11 -2.37
N TRP A 372 16.03 47.79 -1.23
CA TRP A 372 16.63 49.10 -1.11
C TRP A 372 18.11 48.93 -0.81
N ARG A 373 18.97 49.42 -1.70
CA ARG A 373 20.42 49.44 -1.49
C ARG A 373 20.88 50.88 -1.34
N TRP A 374 21.72 51.13 -0.34
CA TRP A 374 22.36 52.44 -0.19
C TRP A 374 23.39 52.63 -1.30
N ASN A 375 23.20 53.65 -2.13
CA ASN A 375 24.16 54.02 -3.16
C ASN A 375 25.09 55.11 -2.63
N SER A 376 26.34 54.75 -2.34
CA SER A 376 27.35 55.65 -1.79
C SER A 376 27.72 56.82 -2.72
N ASN A 377 27.70 56.60 -4.03
CA ASN A 377 28.02 57.62 -5.04
C ASN A 377 26.92 58.69 -5.14
N LEU A 378 25.65 58.26 -5.04
CA LEU A 378 24.49 59.15 -5.11
C LEU A 378 23.99 59.63 -3.74
N LYS A 379 24.62 59.17 -2.65
CA LYS A 379 24.23 59.41 -1.24
C LYS A 379 22.71 59.25 -1.01
N ARG A 380 22.10 58.24 -1.62
CA ARG A 380 20.66 57.96 -1.47
C ARG A 380 20.36 56.47 -1.57
N TRP A 381 19.24 56.07 -0.98
CA TRP A 381 18.66 54.75 -1.20
C TRP A 381 18.16 54.63 -2.64
N ARG A 382 18.56 53.55 -3.33
CA ARG A 382 18.06 53.19 -4.65
C ARG A 382 17.31 51.87 -4.54
N ARG A 383 16.14 51.81 -5.18
CA ARG A 383 15.44 50.55 -5.40
C ARG A 383 16.16 49.80 -6.50
N GLU A 384 16.77 48.68 -6.15
CA GLU A 384 17.40 47.76 -7.08
C GLU A 384 16.54 46.51 -7.14
N CYS A 385 16.23 46.04 -8.34
CA CYS A 385 15.45 44.83 -8.56
C CYS A 385 16.30 43.84 -9.33
N SER A 386 16.33 42.59 -8.88
CA SER A 386 17.00 41.48 -9.53
C SER A 386 16.03 40.31 -9.67
N LEU A 387 16.14 39.59 -10.78
CA LEU A 387 15.48 38.29 -10.92
C LEU A 387 16.16 37.30 -9.96
N ILE A 388 15.38 36.68 -9.10
CA ILE A 388 15.82 35.57 -8.27
C ILE A 388 15.34 34.31 -8.95
N PRO A 389 16.25 33.44 -9.40
CA PRO A 389 15.86 32.25 -10.08
C PRO A 389 15.36 31.23 -9.04
N THR A 390 14.17 30.69 -9.27
CA THR A 390 13.47 29.72 -8.43
C THR A 390 13.84 28.30 -8.84
N TYR A 391 13.66 27.34 -7.93
CA TYR A 391 13.85 25.95 -8.26
C TYR A 391 12.66 25.48 -9.11
N LYS A 392 12.94 24.78 -10.19
CA LYS A 392 11.90 24.20 -11.03
C LYS A 392 11.55 22.82 -10.50
N ARG A 393 10.27 22.50 -10.36
CA ARG A 393 9.83 21.13 -10.08
C ARG A 393 8.38 20.90 -10.47
N VAL A 394 8.12 19.67 -10.88
CA VAL A 394 6.81 19.03 -10.73
C VAL A 394 7.00 17.79 -9.87
N LEU A 395 6.13 17.61 -8.88
CA LEU A 395 5.97 16.36 -8.15
C LEU A 395 4.54 15.87 -8.35
N PHE A 396 4.38 14.62 -8.77
CA PHE A 396 3.09 14.03 -9.09
C PHE A 396 3.00 12.62 -8.52
N ASP A 397 1.95 12.35 -7.75
CA ASP A 397 1.62 11.02 -7.28
C ASP A 397 0.11 10.81 -7.44
N ALA A 398 -0.27 9.92 -8.35
CA ALA A 398 -1.65 9.55 -8.55
C ALA A 398 -1.84 8.06 -8.39
N TYR A 399 -2.99 7.73 -7.81
CA TYR A 399 -3.49 6.37 -7.75
C TYR A 399 -4.84 6.31 -8.44
N THR A 400 -4.95 5.40 -9.40
CA THR A 400 -6.22 4.95 -9.93
C THR A 400 -6.50 3.59 -9.28
N ALA A 401 -7.68 3.40 -8.72
CA ALA A 401 -8.20 2.09 -8.37
C ALA A 401 -9.53 1.91 -9.11
N ALA A 402 -9.83 0.70 -9.58
CA ALA A 402 -11.25 0.35 -9.70
C ALA A 402 -11.89 0.63 -8.34
N GLY A 403 -13.07 1.25 -8.33
CA GLY A 403 -13.82 1.42 -7.09
C GLY A 403 -13.96 0.07 -6.34
N PHE A 404 -14.38 0.14 -5.09
CA PHE A 404 -14.58 -1.06 -4.29
C PHE A 404 -15.95 -1.66 -4.56
N THR A 405 -16.02 -2.97 -4.80
CA THR A 405 -17.21 -3.79 -4.52
C THR A 405 -16.80 -5.16 -4.01
N GLU A 406 -17.55 -5.65 -3.03
CA GLU A 406 -17.46 -6.95 -2.37
C GLU A 406 -17.60 -8.09 -3.38
N GLY A 407 -16.66 -9.05 -3.36
CA GLY A 407 -16.74 -10.26 -4.17
C GLY A 407 -15.43 -11.04 -4.29
N THR A 408 -15.51 -12.35 -4.04
CA THR A 408 -14.45 -13.33 -4.35
C THR A 408 -14.15 -13.34 -5.86
N PRO A 409 -12.88 -13.53 -6.30
CA PRO A 409 -12.56 -13.64 -7.72
C PRO A 409 -13.44 -14.73 -8.35
N ARG A 410 -14.09 -14.46 -9.48
CA ARG A 410 -15.06 -15.40 -10.07
C ARG A 410 -14.53 -16.82 -10.34
N ALA A 411 -13.22 -16.98 -10.47
CA ALA A 411 -12.55 -18.26 -10.69
C ALA A 411 -12.08 -18.94 -9.39
N ASP A 412 -12.23 -18.27 -8.26
CA ASP A 412 -12.09 -18.81 -6.90
C ASP A 412 -13.42 -19.49 -6.56
N LEU A 413 -13.44 -20.81 -6.70
CA LEU A 413 -14.64 -21.64 -6.62
C LEU A 413 -14.86 -22.20 -5.22
N ASN A 414 -13.84 -22.14 -4.35
CA ASN A 414 -13.92 -22.50 -2.94
C ASN A 414 -13.89 -21.30 -2.00
N ASP A 415 -13.95 -20.08 -2.54
CA ASP A 415 -14.01 -18.82 -1.79
C ASP A 415 -12.86 -18.72 -0.78
N ASP A 416 -11.65 -19.18 -1.17
CA ASP A 416 -10.47 -19.22 -0.29
C ASP A 416 -9.49 -18.05 -0.49
N CYS A 417 -9.91 -17.08 -1.30
CA CYS A 417 -9.17 -15.92 -1.80
C CYS A 417 -7.96 -16.28 -2.68
N CYS A 418 -7.98 -17.46 -3.30
CA CYS A 418 -6.98 -17.89 -4.27
C CYS A 418 -7.63 -18.57 -5.47
N VAL A 419 -7.17 -18.25 -6.67
CA VAL A 419 -7.44 -19.08 -7.84
C VAL A 419 -6.24 -20.00 -8.03
N ASP A 420 -6.42 -21.28 -7.71
CA ASP A 420 -5.39 -22.29 -7.81
C ASP A 420 -5.90 -23.65 -8.32
N ARG A 421 -5.10 -24.70 -8.13
CA ARG A 421 -5.42 -26.05 -8.58
C ARG A 421 -6.60 -26.67 -7.84
N HIS A 422 -7.00 -26.16 -6.68
CA HIS A 422 -8.20 -26.56 -5.96
C HIS A 422 -9.43 -26.09 -6.73
N ASP A 423 -9.46 -24.85 -7.20
CA ASP A 423 -10.52 -24.35 -8.09
C ASP A 423 -10.57 -25.10 -9.40
N PHE A 424 -9.40 -25.34 -9.99
CA PHE A 424 -9.32 -26.16 -11.20
C PHE A 424 -9.91 -27.57 -10.98
N LYS A 425 -9.67 -28.17 -9.80
CA LYS A 425 -10.24 -29.48 -9.44
C LYS A 425 -11.74 -29.39 -9.21
N LEU A 426 -12.24 -28.31 -8.61
CA LEU A 426 -13.66 -28.07 -8.39
C LEU A 426 -14.40 -27.91 -9.71
N LEU A 427 -13.88 -27.08 -10.62
CA LEU A 427 -14.40 -26.93 -11.97
C LEU A 427 -14.38 -28.28 -12.72
N ARG A 428 -13.30 -29.06 -12.58
CA ARG A 428 -13.19 -30.39 -13.18
C ARG A 428 -14.19 -31.40 -12.59
N SER A 429 -14.43 -31.32 -11.29
CA SER A 429 -15.39 -32.19 -10.59
C SER A 429 -16.81 -31.87 -11.05
N ALA A 430 -17.15 -30.59 -11.12
CA ALA A 430 -18.43 -30.10 -11.62
C ALA A 430 -18.71 -30.56 -13.06
N LEU A 431 -17.73 -30.47 -13.97
CA LEU A 431 -17.90 -30.93 -15.36
C LEU A 431 -18.19 -32.43 -15.44
N ARG A 432 -17.57 -33.22 -14.56
CA ARG A 432 -17.74 -34.68 -14.52
C ARG A 432 -19.08 -35.10 -13.95
N ASN A 433 -19.57 -34.36 -12.95
CA ASN A 433 -20.76 -34.73 -12.20
C ASN A 433 -22.04 -34.08 -12.75
N GLN A 434 -21.93 -33.03 -13.59
CA GLN A 434 -23.08 -32.27 -14.12
C GLN A 434 -24.03 -31.75 -13.02
N THR A 435 -23.52 -31.51 -11.82
CA THR A 435 -24.33 -31.39 -10.60
C THR A 435 -24.86 -29.99 -10.29
N GLU A 436 -24.48 -28.94 -11.02
CA GLU A 436 -24.74 -27.55 -10.64
C GLU A 436 -25.21 -26.68 -11.81
N PRO A 437 -25.89 -25.54 -11.56
CA PRO A 437 -26.32 -24.64 -12.61
C PRO A 437 -25.13 -24.15 -13.42
N ALA A 438 -25.25 -24.25 -14.75
CA ALA A 438 -24.19 -23.89 -15.69
C ALA A 438 -23.65 -22.47 -15.46
N ASN A 439 -24.43 -21.56 -14.88
CA ASN A 439 -24.02 -20.16 -14.65
C ASN A 439 -22.86 -19.99 -13.65
N ARG A 440 -22.71 -20.89 -12.65
CA ARG A 440 -21.64 -20.81 -11.64
C ARG A 440 -20.30 -21.23 -12.23
N TYR A 441 -20.32 -22.14 -13.21
CA TYR A 441 -19.12 -22.74 -13.81
C TYR A 441 -18.83 -22.30 -15.25
N ASP A 442 -19.74 -21.55 -15.86
CA ASP A 442 -19.51 -20.73 -17.07
C ASP A 442 -18.70 -19.48 -16.69
N LEU A 443 -17.44 -19.69 -16.32
CA LEU A 443 -16.50 -18.68 -15.84
C LEU A 443 -16.21 -17.60 -16.89
N ASN A 444 -16.35 -17.89 -18.18
CA ASN A 444 -16.12 -16.92 -19.25
C ASN A 444 -17.40 -16.25 -19.80
N ARG A 445 -18.60 -16.61 -19.31
CA ARG A 445 -19.93 -16.09 -19.75
C ARG A 445 -20.20 -16.31 -21.24
N ASP A 446 -19.70 -17.40 -21.83
CA ASP A 446 -20.03 -17.74 -23.21
C ASP A 446 -21.37 -18.51 -23.33
N GLY A 447 -22.03 -18.76 -22.19
CA GLY A 447 -23.29 -19.48 -22.10
C GLY A 447 -23.12 -21.00 -22.12
N ALA A 448 -21.88 -21.51 -22.14
CA ALA A 448 -21.59 -22.92 -22.19
C ALA A 448 -20.46 -23.30 -21.22
N PHE A 449 -20.78 -24.15 -20.22
CA PHE A 449 -19.74 -24.71 -19.35
C PHE A 449 -18.89 -25.75 -20.11
N ASN A 450 -17.68 -25.35 -20.52
CA ASN A 450 -16.81 -26.12 -21.39
C ASN A 450 -15.30 -25.87 -21.14
N VAL A 451 -14.43 -26.36 -22.04
CA VAL A 451 -12.96 -26.20 -21.93
C VAL A 451 -12.52 -24.74 -21.86
N ALA A 452 -13.29 -23.81 -22.41
CA ALA A 452 -13.02 -22.39 -22.36
C ALA A 452 -13.01 -21.84 -20.93
N ASP A 453 -13.86 -22.36 -20.04
CA ASP A 453 -13.89 -21.99 -18.61
C ASP A 453 -12.64 -22.47 -17.88
N PHE A 454 -12.14 -23.66 -18.22
CA PHE A 454 -10.87 -24.16 -17.67
C PHE A 454 -9.69 -23.30 -18.09
N ARG A 455 -9.68 -22.83 -19.34
CA ARG A 455 -8.64 -21.91 -19.82
C ARG A 455 -8.75 -20.57 -19.10
N PHE A 456 -9.96 -20.05 -18.95
CA PHE A 456 -10.22 -18.83 -18.20
C PHE A 456 -9.67 -18.94 -16.77
N LEU A 457 -10.04 -19.99 -16.02
CA LEU A 457 -9.55 -20.23 -14.65
C LEU A 457 -8.02 -20.29 -14.58
N VAL A 458 -7.36 -21.01 -15.51
CA VAL A 458 -5.89 -21.11 -15.53
C VAL A 458 -5.21 -19.76 -15.77
N HIS A 459 -5.85 -18.87 -16.52
CA HIS A 459 -5.37 -17.49 -16.71
C HIS A 459 -5.57 -16.61 -15.48
N GLN A 460 -6.51 -16.97 -14.61
CA GLN A 460 -6.77 -16.27 -13.36
C GLN A 460 -5.91 -16.79 -12.19
N PHE A 461 -5.05 -17.80 -12.40
CA PHE A 461 -4.23 -18.36 -11.32
C PHE A 461 -3.42 -17.30 -10.58
N THR A 462 -3.68 -17.17 -9.27
CA THR A 462 -3.05 -16.18 -8.40
C THR A 462 -1.54 -16.39 -8.28
N LYS A 463 -1.06 -17.64 -8.39
CA LYS A 463 0.37 -17.98 -8.40
C LYS A 463 0.77 -18.77 -9.64
N LYS A 464 2.05 -18.65 -10.03
CA LYS A 464 2.63 -19.33 -11.18
C LYS A 464 2.27 -20.83 -11.21
N ARG A 465 1.58 -21.26 -12.27
CA ARG A 465 1.11 -22.64 -12.53
C ARG A 465 0.04 -23.16 -11.55
N GLY A 466 -0.72 -22.27 -10.90
CA GLY A 466 -1.80 -22.62 -9.97
C GLY A 466 -1.26 -23.28 -8.71
N LYS A 467 -0.12 -22.79 -8.21
CA LYS A 467 0.35 -23.18 -6.88
C LYS A 467 -0.63 -22.66 -5.83
N ALA A 468 -0.81 -23.42 -4.77
CA ALA A 468 -1.66 -23.00 -3.68
C ALA A 468 -1.20 -21.65 -3.10
N CYS A 469 -2.16 -20.79 -2.78
CA CYS A 469 -1.84 -19.51 -2.14
C CYS A 469 -1.31 -19.68 -0.71
N LYS A 470 -1.64 -20.81 -0.07
CA LYS A 470 -1.20 -21.20 1.26
C LYS A 470 -0.23 -22.37 1.16
#